data_AF-A0A8S3QZN9-F1
#
_entry.id   AF-A0A8S3QZN9-F1
#
_cell.length_a   1.000
_cell.length_b   1.000
_cell.length_c   1.000
_cell.angle_alpha   90.00
_cell.angle_beta   90.00
_cell.angle_gamma   90.00
#
_symmetry.space_group_name_H-M   'P 1'
#
loop_
_entity.id
_entity.type
_entity.pdbx_description
1 polymer ?
#
loop_
_entity_poly.entity_id
_entity_poly.type
_entity_poly.pdbx_seq_one_letter_code
_entity_poly.pdbx_strand_id
1 'polypeptide(L)'
;MQQRTAHAKKHVINLSKRRLSNQEYILLAKGLKFIPTPSSKNAKMSILKDYNEFARKLRCRYMFSQEKTDLHPFRSNTGYKPASTCHTLENYIDLTKLELSFLPIERNVKNNLTKGERIALRNLKNDETIVIKKADQNSNCVVLEKIDYITDN
;
A
#
# COMPACT_ATOMS: atom_id res chain seq x y z
N MET A 1 -12.54 14.38 -23.13
CA MET A 1 -12.03 14.71 -21.77
C MET A 1 -12.99 15.58 -20.96
N GLN A 2 -13.60 16.63 -21.54
CA GLN A 2 -14.44 17.58 -20.80
C GLN A 2 -15.64 16.96 -20.06
N GLN A 3 -16.36 16.01 -20.68
CA GLN A 3 -17.48 15.31 -20.02
C GLN A 3 -17.07 14.48 -18.79
N ARG A 4 -15.94 13.77 -18.85
CA ARG A 4 -15.42 12.97 -17.70
C ARG A 4 -15.06 13.87 -16.52
N THR A 5 -14.47 15.03 -16.79
CA THR A 5 -14.15 16.01 -15.76
C THR A 5 -15.42 16.59 -15.12
N ALA A 6 -16.42 16.96 -15.93
CA ALA A 6 -17.68 17.50 -15.41
C ALA A 6 -18.39 16.49 -14.50
N HIS A 7 -18.41 15.20 -14.88
CA HIS A 7 -18.94 14.13 -14.05
C HIS A 7 -18.14 13.95 -12.76
N ALA A 8 -16.80 13.97 -12.83
CA ALA A 8 -15.94 13.82 -11.68
C ALA A 8 -16.15 14.92 -10.63
N LYS A 9 -16.32 16.17 -11.08
CA LYS A 9 -16.58 17.33 -10.21
C LYS A 9 -17.90 17.22 -9.43
N LYS A 10 -18.89 16.46 -9.91
CA LYS A 10 -20.14 16.21 -9.17
C LYS A 10 -19.94 15.31 -7.95
N HIS A 11 -18.91 14.45 -7.96
CA HIS A 11 -18.68 13.42 -6.95
C HIS A 11 -17.55 13.78 -5.98
N VAL A 12 -16.87 14.89 -6.18
CA VAL A 12 -15.73 15.32 -5.37
C VAL A 12 -16.02 16.73 -4.86
N ILE A 13 -16.16 16.85 -3.55
CA ILE A 13 -16.41 18.14 -2.90
C ILE A 13 -15.06 18.69 -2.43
N ASN A 14 -14.68 19.87 -2.91
CA ASN A 14 -13.47 20.56 -2.46
C ASN A 14 -13.84 21.72 -1.55
N LEU A 15 -13.57 21.59 -0.25
CA LEU A 15 -13.75 22.64 0.76
C LEU A 15 -12.42 23.32 1.13
N SER A 16 -11.30 22.85 0.58
CA SER A 16 -9.98 23.46 0.77
C SER A 16 -9.73 24.65 -0.16
N LYS A 17 -8.75 25.50 0.18
CA LYS A 17 -8.32 26.61 -0.70
C LYS A 17 -7.48 26.10 -1.88
N ARG A 18 -6.95 24.88 -1.79
CA ARG A 18 -6.15 24.21 -2.82
C ARG A 18 -6.98 23.98 -4.09
N ARG A 19 -6.54 24.53 -5.22
CA ARG A 19 -7.16 24.26 -6.52
C ARG A 19 -6.76 22.88 -7.05
N LEU A 20 -7.76 22.02 -7.25
CA LEU A 20 -7.60 20.70 -7.87
C LEU A 20 -7.60 20.79 -9.41
N SER A 21 -6.68 20.08 -10.03
CA SER A 21 -6.59 19.87 -11.47
C SER A 21 -7.65 18.87 -11.98
N ASN A 22 -7.91 18.88 -13.28
CA ASN A 22 -8.85 17.94 -13.90
C ASN A 22 -8.46 16.47 -13.67
N GLN A 23 -7.16 16.16 -13.64
CA GLN A 23 -6.67 14.79 -13.39
C GLN A 23 -6.90 14.37 -11.94
N GLU A 24 -6.75 15.29 -10.99
CA GLU A 24 -7.05 15.04 -9.56
C GLU A 24 -8.54 14.80 -9.35
N TYR A 25 -9.42 15.60 -9.96
CA TYR A 25 -10.86 15.33 -9.94
C TYR A 25 -11.20 13.94 -10.49
N ILE A 26 -10.68 13.59 -11.67
CA ILE A 26 -10.97 12.28 -12.29
C ILE A 26 -10.46 11.12 -11.43
N LEU A 27 -9.29 11.27 -10.81
CA LEU A 27 -8.72 10.27 -9.90
C LEU A 27 -9.59 10.12 -8.64
N LEU A 28 -9.89 11.22 -7.96
CA LEU A 28 -10.69 11.23 -6.72
C LEU A 28 -12.11 10.70 -6.94
N ALA A 29 -12.69 10.99 -8.11
CA ALA A 29 -14.00 10.47 -8.49
C ALA A 29 -14.04 8.94 -8.68
N LYS A 30 -12.91 8.22 -8.71
CA LYS A 30 -12.90 6.74 -8.65
C LYS A 30 -13.22 6.20 -7.26
N GLY A 31 -13.14 7.05 -6.22
CA GLY A 31 -13.47 6.72 -4.84
C GLY A 31 -12.30 6.15 -4.04
N LEU A 32 -12.40 6.22 -2.71
CA LEU A 32 -11.33 5.84 -1.78
C LEU A 32 -11.11 4.32 -1.67
N LYS A 33 -12.07 3.52 -2.15
CA LYS A 33 -11.94 2.05 -2.27
C LYS A 33 -11.26 1.63 -3.59
N PHE A 34 -10.94 2.57 -4.48
CA PHE A 34 -10.24 2.26 -5.72
C PHE A 34 -8.81 1.81 -5.42
N ILE A 35 -8.40 0.67 -5.98
CA ILE A 35 -7.08 0.09 -5.78
C ILE A 35 -6.27 0.28 -7.07
N PRO A 36 -5.25 1.17 -7.09
CA PRO A 36 -4.34 1.29 -8.22
C PRO A 36 -3.61 -0.03 -8.49
N THR A 37 -3.43 -0.37 -9.76
CA THR A 37 -2.60 -1.52 -10.15
C THR A 37 -1.20 -1.37 -9.56
N PRO A 38 -0.69 -2.34 -8.78
CA PRO A 38 0.64 -2.25 -8.20
C PRO A 38 1.72 -2.24 -9.29
N SER A 39 2.79 -1.48 -9.05
CA SER A 39 3.92 -1.39 -9.97
C SER A 39 4.74 -2.68 -9.94
N SER A 40 4.92 -3.32 -11.09
CA SER A 40 5.75 -4.53 -11.23
C SER A 40 7.26 -4.28 -11.19
N LYS A 41 7.72 -3.01 -11.21
CA LYS A 41 9.15 -2.64 -11.29
C LYS A 41 10.01 -3.28 -10.20
N ASN A 42 9.49 -3.38 -8.98
CA ASN A 42 10.21 -3.88 -7.82
C ASN A 42 9.65 -5.21 -7.30
N ALA A 43 8.85 -5.92 -8.10
CA ALA A 43 8.17 -7.15 -7.66
C ALA A 43 9.15 -8.19 -7.10
N LYS A 44 10.30 -8.40 -7.77
CA LYS A 44 11.38 -9.28 -7.27
C LYS A 44 11.88 -8.87 -5.89
N MET A 45 12.12 -7.57 -5.68
CA MET A 45 12.63 -7.05 -4.41
C MET A 45 11.60 -7.23 -3.29
N SER A 46 10.33 -6.96 -3.57
CA SER A 46 9.23 -7.18 -2.62
C SER A 46 9.09 -8.66 -2.25
N ILE A 47 9.06 -9.55 -3.25
CA ILE A 47 8.99 -11.01 -3.02
C ILE A 47 10.17 -11.48 -2.19
N LEU A 48 11.40 -11.03 -2.50
CA LEU A 48 12.59 -11.39 -1.73
C LEU A 48 12.51 -10.88 -0.28
N LYS A 49 12.01 -9.66 -0.07
CA LYS A 49 11.80 -9.09 1.27
C LYS A 49 10.79 -9.92 2.08
N ASP A 50 9.65 -10.24 1.47
CA ASP A 50 8.60 -11.04 2.09
C ASP A 50 9.10 -12.46 2.39
N TYR A 51 9.90 -13.03 1.49
CA TYR A 51 10.55 -14.32 1.68
C TYR A 51 11.53 -14.31 2.86
N ASN A 52 12.36 -13.27 3.00
CA ASN A 52 13.27 -13.15 4.13
C ASN A 52 12.52 -13.05 5.46
N GLU A 53 11.37 -12.38 5.48
CA GLU A 53 10.51 -12.31 6.66
C GLU A 53 9.84 -13.67 6.97
N PHE A 54 9.44 -14.41 5.94
CA PHE A 54 8.96 -15.79 6.06
C PHE A 54 10.03 -16.72 6.64
N ALA A 55 11.24 -16.71 6.08
CA ALA A 55 12.38 -17.50 6.57
C ALA A 55 12.71 -17.15 8.03
N ARG A 56 12.71 -15.87 8.39
CA ARG A 56 12.90 -15.42 9.78
C ARG A 56 11.83 -16.00 10.70
N LYS A 57 10.55 -15.96 10.31
CA LYS A 57 9.44 -16.54 11.09
C LYS A 57 9.59 -18.04 11.28
N LEU A 58 10.02 -18.76 10.24
CA LEU A 58 10.31 -20.20 10.34
C LEU A 58 11.41 -20.47 11.37
N ARG A 59 12.53 -19.75 11.29
CA ARG A 59 13.63 -19.90 12.25
C ARG A 59 13.18 -19.58 13.68
N CYS A 60 12.40 -18.53 13.88
CA CYS A 60 11.87 -18.18 15.20
C CYS A 60 10.96 -19.29 15.74
N ARG A 61 10.05 -19.83 14.91
CA ARG A 61 9.17 -20.94 15.31
C ARG A 61 9.95 -22.19 15.66
N TYR A 62 11.04 -22.47 14.95
CA TYR A 62 11.91 -23.60 15.25
C TYR A 62 12.61 -23.42 16.61
N MET A 63 13.28 -22.29 16.82
CA MET A 63 14.01 -22.00 18.07
C MET A 63 13.10 -22.03 19.29
N PHE A 64 11.91 -21.43 19.20
CA PHE A 64 10.96 -21.32 20.30
C PHE A 64 9.88 -22.41 20.27
N SER A 65 10.13 -23.53 19.58
CA SER A 65 9.13 -24.60 19.39
C SER A 65 8.68 -25.25 20.71
N GLN A 66 9.54 -25.23 21.73
CA GLN A 66 9.25 -25.78 23.06
C GLN A 66 8.66 -24.73 24.02
N GLU A 67 8.66 -23.45 23.63
CA GLU A 67 8.14 -22.37 24.46
C GLU A 67 6.65 -22.16 24.17
N LYS A 68 5.80 -22.61 25.10
CA LYS A 68 4.40 -22.18 25.14
C LYS A 68 4.35 -20.80 25.77
N THR A 69 4.37 -19.77 24.94
CA THR A 69 4.26 -18.40 25.42
C THR A 69 2.84 -17.90 25.18
N ASP A 70 2.11 -17.63 26.26
CA ASP A 70 0.88 -16.84 26.25
C ASP A 70 1.27 -15.38 25.96
N LEU A 71 1.57 -15.11 24.70
CA LEU A 71 2.01 -13.79 24.27
C LEU A 71 0.80 -12.88 24.11
N HIS A 72 0.89 -11.70 24.70
CA HIS A 72 -0.09 -10.65 24.53
C HIS A 72 -0.30 -10.32 23.03
N PRO A 73 -1.55 -10.11 22.56
CA PRO A 73 -1.84 -9.85 21.15
C PRO A 73 -1.16 -8.59 20.60
N PHE A 74 -0.98 -7.57 21.45
CA PHE A 74 -0.36 -6.31 21.08
C PHE A 74 1.09 -6.31 21.57
N ARG A 75 2.00 -6.70 20.68
CA ARG A 75 3.44 -6.65 20.93
C ARG A 75 4.19 -6.19 19.69
N SER A 76 5.18 -5.33 19.92
CA SER A 76 6.05 -4.81 18.86
C SER A 76 6.98 -5.92 18.36
N ASN A 77 7.22 -5.94 17.06
CA ASN A 77 8.20 -6.86 16.48
C ASN A 77 9.60 -6.49 17.00
N THR A 78 10.26 -7.42 17.69
CA THR A 78 11.61 -7.21 18.26
C THR A 78 12.69 -7.14 17.19
N GLY A 79 12.39 -7.50 15.94
CA GLY A 79 13.38 -7.59 14.87
C GLY A 79 14.36 -8.75 15.06
N TYR A 80 14.12 -9.62 16.04
CA TYR A 80 14.98 -10.75 16.36
C TYR A 80 15.18 -11.65 15.14
N LYS A 81 16.45 -11.95 14.87
CA LYS A 81 16.90 -12.84 13.81
C LYS A 81 17.69 -13.98 14.46
N PRO A 82 17.10 -15.17 14.54
CA PRO A 82 17.81 -16.40 14.87
C PRO A 82 19.10 -16.54 14.07
N ALA A 83 20.14 -17.07 14.72
CA ALA A 83 21.24 -17.67 13.99
C ALA A 83 20.74 -18.87 13.15
N SER A 84 21.64 -19.44 12.33
CA SER A 84 21.36 -20.69 11.60
C SER A 84 20.75 -21.73 12.55
N THR A 85 19.67 -22.37 12.09
CA THR A 85 18.92 -23.36 12.86
C THR A 85 19.44 -24.78 12.56
N CYS A 86 18.56 -25.75 12.31
CA CYS A 86 18.98 -27.09 11.90
C CYS A 86 19.20 -27.16 10.38
N HIS A 87 20.05 -28.10 9.97
CA HIS A 87 20.42 -28.28 8.57
C HIS A 87 19.19 -28.49 7.65
N THR A 88 18.21 -29.28 8.09
CA THR A 88 16.99 -29.54 7.31
C THR A 88 16.18 -28.28 7.05
N LEU A 89 16.03 -27.41 8.05
CA LEU A 89 15.26 -26.17 7.91
C LEU A 89 15.99 -25.16 7.03
N GLU A 90 17.30 -25.01 7.22
CA GLU A 90 18.09 -24.11 6.38
C GLU A 90 18.14 -24.60 4.92
N ASN A 91 18.29 -25.91 4.69
CA ASN A 91 18.23 -26.47 3.35
C ASN A 91 16.88 -26.21 2.67
N TYR A 92 15.77 -26.37 3.39
CA TYR A 92 14.45 -25.99 2.87
C TYR A 92 14.38 -24.50 2.51
N ILE A 93 14.85 -23.62 3.40
CA ILE A 93 14.88 -22.17 3.15
C ILE A 93 15.74 -21.84 1.94
N ASP A 94 16.86 -22.52 1.72
CA ASP A 94 17.74 -22.23 0.59
C ASP A 94 17.16 -22.76 -0.74
N LEU A 95 16.64 -23.99 -0.75
CA LEU A 95 16.01 -24.59 -1.93
C LEU A 95 14.77 -23.81 -2.37
N THR A 96 13.88 -23.45 -1.44
CA THR A 96 12.70 -22.65 -1.78
C THR A 96 13.09 -21.25 -2.26
N LYS A 97 14.15 -20.64 -1.73
CA LYS A 97 14.66 -19.35 -2.23
C LYS A 97 15.17 -19.47 -3.66
N LEU A 98 15.86 -20.57 -3.96
CA LEU A 98 16.36 -20.87 -5.29
C LEU A 98 15.21 -21.06 -6.28
N GLU A 99 14.19 -21.85 -5.93
CA GLU A 99 12.97 -22.03 -6.74
C GLU A 99 12.26 -20.70 -7.02
N LEU A 100 12.05 -19.88 -5.99
CA LEU A 100 11.45 -18.55 -6.14
C LEU A 100 12.23 -17.63 -7.08
N SER A 101 13.56 -17.81 -7.17
CA SER A 101 14.40 -17.00 -8.06
C SER A 101 14.15 -17.31 -9.55
N PHE A 102 13.71 -18.53 -9.85
CA PHE A 102 13.41 -18.99 -11.20
C PHE A 102 11.96 -18.74 -11.63
N LEU A 103 11.06 -18.40 -10.71
CA LEU A 103 9.66 -18.17 -11.06
C LEU A 103 9.50 -17.01 -12.05
N PRO A 104 8.76 -17.21 -13.16
CA PRO A 104 8.47 -16.15 -14.09
C PRO A 104 7.55 -15.13 -13.44
N ILE A 105 8.00 -13.87 -13.37
CA ILE A 105 7.15 -12.77 -12.90
C ILE A 105 6.48 -12.16 -14.11
N GLU A 106 5.15 -12.27 -14.17
CA GLU A 106 4.36 -11.58 -15.18
C GLU A 106 4.52 -10.07 -15.05
N ARG A 107 5.13 -9.44 -16.06
CA ARG A 107 5.39 -7.99 -16.06
C ARG A 107 4.23 -7.19 -16.64
N ASN A 108 3.33 -7.85 -17.36
CA ASN A 108 2.29 -7.22 -18.19
C ASN A 108 0.95 -7.06 -17.46
N VAL A 109 0.97 -6.40 -16.30
CA VAL A 109 -0.29 -5.97 -15.68
C VAL A 109 -0.72 -4.64 -16.28
N LYS A 110 -1.91 -4.60 -16.89
CA LYS A 110 -2.47 -3.36 -17.43
C LYS A 110 -2.70 -2.35 -16.29
N ASN A 111 -2.16 -1.15 -16.45
CA ASN A 111 -2.38 -0.08 -15.49
C ASN A 111 -3.82 0.42 -15.58
N ASN A 112 -4.53 0.46 -14.45
CA ASN A 112 -5.88 1.03 -14.35
C ASN A 112 -5.91 2.55 -14.10
N LEU A 113 -4.74 3.20 -14.10
CA LEU A 113 -4.55 4.65 -14.09
C LEU A 113 -3.73 5.12 -15.28
N THR A 114 -4.11 6.23 -15.87
CA THR A 114 -3.36 6.97 -16.89
C THR A 114 -2.11 7.65 -16.29
N LYS A 115 -1.21 8.15 -17.15
CA LYS A 115 -0.03 8.90 -16.68
C LYS A 115 -0.43 10.15 -15.88
N GLY A 116 -1.46 10.88 -16.34
CA GLY A 116 -1.97 12.07 -15.66
C GLY A 116 -2.55 11.76 -14.28
N GLU A 117 -3.39 10.72 -14.17
CA GLU A 117 -3.95 10.28 -12.88
C GLU A 117 -2.85 9.79 -11.91
N ARG A 118 -1.76 9.19 -12.38
CA ARG A 118 -0.64 8.79 -11.49
C ARG A 118 0.15 9.99 -10.97
N ILE A 119 0.33 11.03 -11.79
CA ILE A 119 0.95 12.28 -11.36
C ILE A 119 0.04 12.96 -10.34
N ALA A 120 -1.27 13.04 -10.61
CA ALA A 120 -2.27 13.53 -9.66
C ALA A 120 -2.22 12.77 -8.32
N LEU A 121 -2.15 11.44 -8.34
CA LEU A 121 -2.06 10.63 -7.12
C LEU A 121 -0.80 10.97 -6.31
N ARG A 122 0.34 11.15 -6.97
CA ARG A 122 1.59 11.54 -6.31
C ARG A 122 1.49 12.94 -5.72
N ASN A 123 0.94 13.89 -6.47
CA ASN A 123 0.78 15.27 -6.01
C ASN A 123 -0.12 15.33 -4.78
N LEU A 124 -1.30 14.71 -4.82
CA LEU A 124 -2.23 14.65 -3.69
C LEU A 124 -1.63 13.94 -2.47
N LYS A 125 -0.87 12.84 -2.69
CA LYS A 125 -0.22 12.10 -1.59
C LYS A 125 0.84 12.95 -0.87
N ASN A 126 1.56 13.77 -1.61
CA ASN A 126 2.65 14.60 -1.08
C ASN A 126 2.17 15.97 -0.62
N ASP A 127 0.88 16.27 -0.76
CA ASP A 127 0.31 17.53 -0.34
C ASP A 127 -0.06 17.48 1.14
N GLU A 128 0.77 18.11 1.97
CA GLU A 128 0.58 18.16 3.41
C GLU A 128 -0.44 19.21 3.85
N THR A 129 -0.97 20.04 2.93
CA THR A 129 -1.92 21.12 3.25
C THR A 129 -3.37 20.64 3.29
N ILE A 130 -3.65 19.47 2.72
CA ILE A 130 -5.02 18.95 2.57
C ILE A 130 -5.23 17.62 3.30
N VAL A 131 -6.49 17.33 3.60
CA VAL A 131 -6.96 16.03 4.09
C VAL A 131 -8.06 15.52 3.17
N ILE A 132 -7.97 14.26 2.74
CA ILE A 132 -8.97 13.62 1.88
C ILE A 132 -9.73 12.60 2.71
N LYS A 133 -11.05 12.79 2.84
CA LYS A 133 -11.93 11.90 3.59
C LYS A 133 -13.06 11.35 2.73
N LYS A 134 -13.66 10.25 3.20
CA LYS A 134 -14.92 9.76 2.65
C LYS A 134 -15.98 10.83 2.91
N ALA A 135 -16.86 11.06 1.94
CA ALA A 135 -18.00 11.91 2.17
C ALA A 135 -19.14 11.12 2.83
N ASP A 136 -19.96 11.82 3.60
CA ASP A 136 -21.11 11.23 4.30
C ASP A 136 -22.36 11.11 3.40
N GLN A 137 -22.37 11.78 2.23
CA GLN A 137 -23.50 11.80 1.28
C GLN A 137 -23.15 11.13 -0.07
N ASN A 138 -23.93 11.40 -1.13
CA ASN A 138 -23.80 10.87 -2.50
C ASN A 138 -22.49 11.24 -3.24
N SER A 139 -21.52 11.83 -2.55
CA SER A 139 -20.19 12.12 -3.08
C SER A 139 -19.19 11.03 -2.69
N ASN A 140 -18.14 10.87 -3.49
CA ASN A 140 -17.12 9.85 -3.27
C ASN A 140 -16.12 10.26 -2.20
N CYS A 141 -15.73 11.53 -2.18
CA CYS A 141 -14.81 12.09 -1.20
C CYS A 141 -14.95 13.60 -1.03
N VAL A 142 -14.45 14.08 0.12
CA VAL A 142 -14.30 15.50 0.46
C VAL A 142 -12.82 15.80 0.61
N VAL A 143 -12.38 16.93 0.06
CA VAL A 143 -11.04 17.49 0.24
C VAL A 143 -11.15 18.69 1.17
N LEU A 144 -10.46 18.63 2.30
CA LEU A 144 -10.48 19.61 3.38
C LEU A 144 -9.12 20.27 3.50
N GLU A 145 -9.09 21.52 3.97
CA GLU A 145 -7.86 22.14 4.45
C GLU A 145 -7.43 21.43 5.74
N LYS A 146 -6.15 21.08 5.86
CA LYS A 146 -5.65 20.30 7.00
C LYS A 146 -5.75 21.07 8.31
N ILE A 147 -5.49 22.39 8.27
CA ILE A 147 -5.58 23.26 9.44
C ILE A 147 -7.02 23.24 9.97
N ASP A 148 -7.98 23.56 9.11
CA ASP A 148 -9.40 23.58 9.46
C ASP A 148 -9.85 22.22 10.03
N TYR A 149 -9.44 21.11 9.39
CA TYR A 149 -9.74 19.75 9.86
C TYR A 149 -9.18 19.42 11.25
N ILE A 150 -8.02 19.96 11.61
CA ILE A 150 -7.40 19.72 12.92
C ILE A 150 -8.04 20.60 14.00
N THR A 151 -8.42 21.83 13.66
CA THR A 151 -9.01 22.79 14.60
C THR A 151 -10.48 22.52 14.94
N ASP A 152 -11.20 21.83 14.05
CA ASP A 152 -12.63 21.49 14.22
C ASP A 152 -12.86 20.24 15.11
N ASN A 153 -11.87 19.85 15.91
CA ASN A 153 -11.81 18.60 16.68
C ASN A 153 -11.41 18.88 18.14
#